data_AF-A0AAD4EHZ1-F1
#
_entry.id   AF-A0AAD4EHZ1-F1
#
_cell.length_a   1.000
_cell.length_b   1.000
_cell.length_c   1.000
_cell.angle_alpha   90.00
_cell.angle_beta   90.00
_cell.angle_gamma   90.00
#
_symmetry.space_group_name_H-M   'P 1'
#
loop_
_entity.id
_entity.type
_entity.pdbx_description
1 polymer ?
#
loop_
_entity_poly.entity_id
_entity_poly.type
_entity_poly.pdbx_seq_one_letter_code
_entity_poly.pdbx_strand_id
1 'polypeptide(L)'
;MSKFAPHRRSNNNPRANSATVCQKCLGTGHFIFECKSTRPYVSRPSRTELLENPKLLAKLKAEGKPSVEVPEEFRTKSGTANRILESKEQERLVLEESKGKSKEEDGRARKKARRCLTFDFQRSQQEATKAARFIFNSFSIFISQ
;
A
#
# COMPACT_ATOMS: atom_id res chain seq x y z
N MET A 1 -31.49 -23.34 -37.18
CA MET A 1 -30.58 -22.72 -38.17
C MET A 1 -30.85 -21.23 -38.21
N SER A 2 -29.87 -20.37 -37.87
CA SER A 2 -30.12 -18.96 -37.52
C SER A 2 -30.17 -18.02 -38.74
N LYS A 3 -31.16 -17.13 -38.73
CA LYS A 3 -31.52 -16.17 -39.80
C LYS A 3 -30.54 -14.99 -39.96
N PHE A 4 -29.53 -14.90 -39.09
CA PHE A 4 -28.61 -13.75 -38.99
C PHE A 4 -27.20 -14.02 -39.54
N ALA A 5 -26.90 -15.23 -40.01
CA ALA A 5 -25.64 -15.49 -40.70
C ALA A 5 -25.77 -15.05 -42.17
N PRO A 6 -24.90 -14.15 -42.68
CA PRO A 6 -24.96 -13.74 -44.08
C PRO A 6 -24.66 -14.94 -44.99
N HIS A 7 -25.71 -15.46 -45.65
CA HIS A 7 -25.57 -16.42 -46.74
C HIS A 7 -24.93 -15.71 -47.94
N ARG A 8 -23.59 -15.68 -47.97
CA ARG A 8 -22.87 -15.33 -49.19
C ARG A 8 -23.15 -16.43 -50.21
N ARG A 9 -23.69 -16.06 -51.38
CA ARG A 9 -23.80 -16.98 -52.51
C ARG A 9 -22.41 -17.56 -52.76
N SER A 10 -22.30 -18.88 -52.66
CA SER A 10 -21.07 -19.61 -52.98
C SER A 10 -20.72 -19.28 -54.42
N ASN A 11 -19.64 -18.53 -54.61
CA ASN A 11 -19.06 -18.37 -55.93
C ASN A 11 -18.33 -19.68 -56.18
N ASN A 12 -18.95 -20.59 -56.92
CA ASN A 12 -18.51 -21.99 -57.01
C ASN A 12 -17.14 -22.17 -57.69
N ASN A 13 -16.57 -21.10 -58.25
CA ASN A 13 -15.18 -21.06 -58.70
C ASN A 13 -14.64 -19.61 -58.66
N PRO A 14 -14.18 -19.09 -57.52
CA PRO A 14 -13.57 -17.78 -57.49
C PRO A 14 -12.23 -17.88 -58.22
N ARG A 15 -12.02 -17.12 -59.31
CA ARG A 15 -10.69 -16.97 -59.90
C ARG A 15 -9.81 -16.20 -58.91
N ALA A 16 -8.55 -16.64 -58.73
CA ALA A 16 -7.64 -15.97 -57.81
C ALA A 16 -7.43 -14.52 -58.28
N ASN A 17 -7.65 -13.56 -57.38
CA ASN A 17 -7.32 -12.17 -57.63
C ASN A 17 -5.85 -11.94 -57.23
N SER A 18 -5.24 -10.87 -57.72
CA SER A 18 -3.89 -10.47 -57.28
C SER A 18 -3.81 -10.20 -55.77
N ALA A 19 -4.95 -9.91 -55.12
CA ALA A 19 -5.07 -9.76 -53.67
C ALA A 19 -5.26 -11.09 -52.91
N THR A 20 -5.49 -12.22 -53.59
CA THR A 20 -5.68 -13.51 -52.94
C THR A 20 -4.34 -14.02 -52.39
N VAL A 21 -4.22 -14.14 -51.06
CA VAL A 21 -3.02 -14.63 -50.37
C VAL A 21 -3.13 -16.14 -50.12
N CYS A 22 -2.10 -16.88 -50.51
CA CYS A 22 -2.00 -18.31 -50.28
C CYS A 22 -1.48 -18.60 -48.86
N GLN A 23 -2.23 -19.35 -48.04
CA GLN A 23 -1.80 -19.69 -46.66
C GLN A 23 -0.61 -20.65 -46.60
N LYS A 24 -0.30 -21.36 -47.70
CA LYS A 24 0.81 -22.33 -47.75
C LYS A 24 2.15 -21.64 -47.94
N CYS A 25 2.24 -20.67 -48.86
CA CYS A 25 3.48 -20.00 -49.23
C CYS A 25 3.55 -18.52 -48.89
N LEU A 26 2.44 -17.94 -48.41
CA LEU A 26 2.27 -16.51 -48.12
C LEU A 26 2.42 -15.58 -49.34
N GLY A 27 2.53 -16.12 -50.55
CA GLY A 27 2.50 -15.38 -51.80
C GLY A 27 1.09 -14.99 -52.24
N THR A 28 1.00 -14.03 -53.13
CA THR A 28 -0.25 -13.54 -53.71
C THR A 28 -0.53 -14.15 -55.10
N GLY A 29 -1.80 -14.20 -55.50
CA GLY A 29 -2.21 -14.50 -56.88
C GLY A 29 -2.65 -15.95 -57.16
N HIS A 30 -2.75 -16.80 -56.15
CA HIS A 30 -3.25 -18.18 -56.30
C HIS A 30 -3.88 -18.71 -55.00
N PHE A 31 -4.70 -19.75 -55.11
CA PHE A 31 -5.24 -20.46 -53.94
C PHE A 31 -4.30 -21.56 -53.45
N ILE A 32 -4.56 -22.01 -52.22
CA ILE A 32 -3.75 -23.03 -51.53
C ILE A 32 -3.65 -24.33 -52.34
N PHE A 33 -4.71 -24.72 -53.06
CA PHE A 33 -4.76 -25.96 -53.85
C PHE A 33 -3.94 -25.91 -55.14
N GLU A 34 -3.66 -24.73 -55.69
CA GLU A 34 -2.80 -24.53 -56.87
C GLU A 34 -1.32 -24.29 -56.50
N CYS A 35 -1.02 -24.18 -55.20
CA CYS A 35 0.29 -23.75 -54.70
C CYS A 35 1.37 -24.83 -54.87
N LYS A 36 2.24 -24.63 -55.86
CA LYS A 36 3.41 -25.49 -56.15
C LYS A 36 4.62 -25.22 -55.27
N SER A 37 4.71 -24.04 -54.64
CA SER A 37 5.84 -23.70 -53.77
C SER A 37 5.77 -24.45 -52.43
N THR A 38 6.95 -24.70 -51.85
CA THR A 38 7.09 -25.25 -50.50
C THR A 38 6.68 -24.22 -49.45
N ARG A 39 6.35 -24.69 -48.24
CA ARG A 39 5.98 -23.81 -47.13
C ARG A 39 7.26 -23.15 -46.59
N PRO A 40 7.44 -21.83 -46.71
CA PRO A 40 8.61 -21.17 -46.15
C PRO A 40 8.55 -21.29 -44.63
N TYR A 41 9.67 -21.72 -44.02
CA TYR A 41 9.81 -21.66 -42.58
C TYR A 41 10.13 -20.21 -42.21
N VAL A 42 9.11 -19.48 -41.77
CA VAL A 42 9.28 -18.16 -41.17
C VAL A 42 9.29 -18.37 -39.67
N SER A 43 10.42 -18.11 -39.02
CA SER A 43 10.48 -18.10 -37.56
C SER A 43 9.51 -17.05 -37.04
N ARG A 44 8.73 -17.41 -36.03
CA ARG A 44 7.91 -16.42 -35.34
C ARG A 44 8.88 -15.56 -34.52
N PRO A 45 8.89 -14.23 -34.70
CA PRO A 45 9.71 -13.37 -33.88
C PRO A 45 9.32 -13.57 -32.41
N SER A 46 10.33 -13.59 -31.54
CA SER A 46 10.09 -13.67 -30.10
C SER A 46 9.34 -12.42 -29.61
N ARG A 47 8.71 -12.50 -28.43
CA ARG A 47 7.95 -11.37 -27.88
C ARG A 47 8.84 -10.12 -27.69
N THR A 48 10.11 -10.30 -27.34
CA THR A 48 11.10 -9.22 -27.19
C THR A 48 11.49 -8.63 -28.54
N GLU A 49 11.80 -9.48 -29.53
CA GLU A 49 12.06 -9.03 -30.91
C GLU A 49 10.87 -8.27 -31.50
N LEU A 50 9.65 -8.63 -31.11
CA LEU A 50 8.46 -7.93 -31.58
C LEU A 50 8.43 -6.49 -31.06
N LEU A 51 8.75 -6.27 -29.78
CA LEU A 51 8.76 -4.94 -29.15
C LEU A 51 9.94 -4.07 -29.62
N GLU A 52 11.04 -4.67 -30.05
CA GLU A 52 12.21 -3.99 -30.60
C GLU A 52 12.00 -3.44 -32.02
N ASN A 53 10.90 -3.84 -32.69
CA ASN A 53 10.62 -3.37 -34.04
C ASN A 53 10.50 -1.84 -34.10
N PRO A 54 11.30 -1.16 -34.95
CA PRO A 54 11.30 0.30 -35.01
C PRO A 54 9.95 0.87 -35.46
N LYS A 55 9.17 0.10 -36.24
CA LYS A 55 7.79 0.47 -36.62
C LYS A 55 6.81 0.44 -35.46
N LEU A 56 6.96 -0.48 -34.52
CA LEU A 56 6.13 -0.53 -33.31
C LEU A 56 6.59 0.52 -32.31
N LEU A 57 7.91 0.66 -32.12
CA LEU A 57 8.49 1.72 -31.28
C LEU A 57 8.10 3.11 -31.79
N ALA A 58 8.10 3.36 -33.10
CA ALA A 58 7.66 4.62 -33.66
C ALA A 58 6.18 4.88 -33.35
N LYS A 59 5.30 3.89 -33.40
CA LYS A 59 3.89 4.05 -33.01
C LYS A 59 3.74 4.33 -31.51
N LEU A 60 4.46 3.58 -30.68
CA LEU A 60 4.47 3.74 -29.22
C LEU A 60 5.10 5.07 -28.77
N LYS A 61 6.08 5.61 -29.53
CA LYS A 61 6.81 6.84 -29.20
C LYS A 61 6.25 8.09 -29.90
N ALA A 62 5.63 7.96 -31.09
CA ALA A 62 5.01 9.06 -31.81
C ALA A 62 3.68 9.50 -31.16
N GLU A 63 3.06 8.65 -30.33
CA GLU A 63 2.06 9.08 -29.34
C GLU A 63 2.69 9.85 -28.14
N GLY A 64 3.98 10.20 -28.24
CA GLY A 64 4.44 11.57 -27.99
C GLY A 64 4.56 12.02 -26.54
N LYS A 65 4.28 11.16 -25.56
CA LYS A 65 4.77 11.22 -24.17
C LYS A 65 4.70 9.80 -23.61
N PRO A 66 5.70 9.25 -22.90
CA PRO A 66 5.32 8.32 -21.84
C PRO A 66 4.25 9.06 -21.01
N SER A 67 3.02 8.55 -20.93
CA SER A 67 1.92 9.25 -20.23
C SER A 67 2.25 9.55 -18.77
N VAL A 68 3.35 8.97 -18.29
CA VAL A 68 3.98 9.25 -17.04
C VAL A 68 5.42 9.66 -17.37
N GLU A 69 5.69 10.97 -17.41
CA GLU A 69 7.03 11.45 -17.06
C GLU A 69 7.38 10.75 -15.76
N VAL A 70 8.37 9.86 -15.81
CA VAL A 70 8.83 9.09 -14.63
C VAL A 70 8.98 10.10 -13.50
N PRO A 71 8.09 10.08 -12.48
CA PRO A 71 8.14 11.05 -11.41
C PRO A 71 9.55 11.04 -10.84
N GLU A 72 10.07 12.18 -10.42
CA GLU A 72 11.45 12.26 -9.93
C GLU A 72 11.73 11.28 -8.79
N GLU A 73 10.67 10.81 -8.11
CA GLU A 73 10.68 9.72 -7.13
C GLU A 73 11.22 8.37 -7.65
N PHE A 74 11.10 8.10 -8.95
CA PHE A 74 11.60 6.88 -9.60
C PHE A 74 12.95 7.08 -10.30
N ARG A 75 13.41 8.34 -10.45
CA ARG A 75 14.76 8.65 -10.96
C ARG A 75 15.80 8.54 -9.84
N THR A 76 15.40 8.83 -8.60
CA THR A 76 16.23 8.59 -7.43
C THR A 76 16.19 7.10 -7.04
N LYS A 77 17.36 6.48 -6.87
CA LYS A 77 17.52 5.04 -6.53
C LYS A 77 16.90 4.68 -5.17
N SER A 78 16.68 5.67 -4.31
CA SER A 78 15.89 5.53 -3.09
C SER A 78 14.40 5.53 -3.47
N GLY A 79 13.84 4.33 -3.64
CA GLY A 79 12.43 4.19 -3.98
C GLY A 79 11.48 4.75 -2.92
N THR A 80 10.21 4.85 -3.29
CA THR A 80 9.10 5.29 -2.42
C THR A 80 8.98 4.47 -1.13
N ALA A 81 9.47 3.23 -1.12
CA ALA A 81 9.45 2.34 0.03
C ALA A 81 10.15 2.92 1.28
N ASN A 82 11.31 3.56 1.13
CA ASN A 82 12.05 4.12 2.27
C ASN A 82 11.30 5.31 2.90
N ARG A 83 10.65 6.13 2.07
CA ARG A 83 9.83 7.26 2.52
C ARG A 83 8.62 6.80 3.35
N ILE A 84 8.00 5.68 2.95
CA ILE A 84 6.84 5.11 3.66
C ILE A 84 7.26 4.47 4.99
N LEU A 85 8.44 3.86 5.07
CA LEU A 85 8.96 3.30 6.32
C LEU A 85 9.31 4.41 7.31
N GLU A 86 10.02 5.44 6.85
CA GLU A 86 10.41 6.58 7.68
C GLU A 86 9.20 7.35 8.21
N SER A 87 8.17 7.58 7.39
CA SER A 87 6.93 8.24 7.84
C SER A 87 6.20 7.45 8.93
N LYS A 88 6.19 6.12 8.83
CA LYS A 88 5.55 5.25 9.83
C LYS A 88 6.35 5.17 11.12
N GLU A 89 7.68 5.20 11.05
CA GLU A 89 8.53 5.24 12.24
C GLU A 89 8.37 6.59 12.97
N GLN A 90 8.29 7.71 12.24
CA GLN A 90 7.98 9.01 12.83
C GLN A 90 6.59 9.04 13.49
N GLU A 91 5.57 8.46 12.86
CA GLU A 91 4.24 8.33 13.46
C GLU A 91 4.27 7.52 14.77
N ARG A 92 5.07 6.45 14.81
CA ARG A 92 5.28 5.67 16.04
C ARG A 92 5.96 6.48 17.14
N LEU A 93 6.98 7.26 16.82
CA LEU A 93 7.68 8.10 17.79
C LEU A 93 6.74 9.18 18.37
N VAL A 94 5.95 9.85 17.53
CA VAL A 94 4.95 10.84 17.98
C VAL A 94 3.86 10.20 18.85
N LEU A 95 3.42 8.99 18.52
CA LEU A 95 2.45 8.25 19.32
C LEU A 95 3.04 7.80 20.68
N GLU A 96 4.33 7.46 20.71
CA GLU A 96 5.03 7.11 21.95
C GLU A 96 5.29 8.33 22.84
N GLU A 97 5.64 9.48 22.25
CA GLU A 97 5.79 10.74 22.98
C GLU A 97 4.46 11.25 23.56
N SER A 98 3.37 11.16 22.80
CA SER A 98 2.03 11.54 23.28
C SER A 98 1.49 10.59 24.35
N LYS A 99 1.77 9.28 24.24
CA LYS A 99 1.45 8.29 25.28
C LYS A 99 2.32 8.44 26.53
N GLY A 100 3.57 8.85 26.38
CA GLY A 100 4.47 9.16 27.49
C GLY A 100 3.95 10.34 28.30
N LYS A 101 3.60 11.45 27.63
CA LYS A 101 3.04 12.65 28.26
C LYS A 101 1.71 12.38 28.96
N SER A 102 0.79 11.63 28.35
CA SER A 102 -0.49 11.30 29.00
C SER A 102 -0.34 10.39 30.23
N LYS A 103 0.59 9.43 30.19
CA LYS A 103 0.92 8.60 31.36
C LYS A 103 1.66 9.36 32.45
N GLU A 104 2.51 10.32 32.09
CA GLU A 104 3.22 11.18 33.04
C GLU A 104 2.25 12.16 33.72
N GLU A 105 1.35 12.80 32.98
CA GLU A 105 0.34 13.70 33.50
C GLU A 105 -0.66 12.97 34.40
N ASP A 106 -1.17 11.80 33.99
CA ASP A 106 -2.08 10.98 34.79
C ASP A 106 -1.36 10.39 36.04
N GLY A 107 -0.11 9.95 35.88
CA GLY A 107 0.74 9.51 36.99
C GLY A 107 1.04 10.63 38.00
N ARG A 108 1.23 11.87 37.53
CA ARG A 108 1.45 13.06 38.37
C ARG A 108 0.17 13.49 39.06
N ALA A 109 -0.97 13.45 38.38
CA ALA A 109 -2.29 13.68 38.97
C ALA A 109 -2.60 12.65 40.07
N ARG A 110 -2.37 11.35 39.81
CA ARG A 110 -2.55 10.27 40.79
C ARG A 110 -1.61 10.35 41.97
N LYS A 111 -0.34 10.73 41.77
CA LYS A 111 0.62 10.99 42.86
C LYS A 111 0.21 12.21 43.70
N LYS A 112 -0.29 13.29 43.07
CA LYS A 112 -0.80 14.47 43.77
C LYS A 112 -2.02 14.12 44.62
N ALA A 113 -2.98 13.36 44.08
CA ALA A 113 -4.15 12.87 44.81
C ALA A 113 -3.76 11.97 46.01
N ARG A 114 -2.82 11.03 45.81
CA ARG A 114 -2.31 10.17 46.91
C ARG A 114 -1.64 10.96 48.03
N ARG A 115 -0.91 12.04 47.70
CA ARG A 115 -0.18 12.84 48.69
C ARG A 115 -1.11 13.67 49.58
N CYS A 116 -2.26 14.13 49.06
CA CYS A 116 -3.27 14.80 49.88
C CYS A 116 -3.87 13.85 50.93
N LEU A 117 -4.27 12.63 50.53
CA LEU A 117 -4.90 11.67 51.43
C LEU A 117 -4.00 11.21 52.60
N THR A 118 -2.70 11.09 52.35
CA THR A 118 -1.74 10.71 53.40
C THR A 118 -1.52 11.81 54.43
N PHE A 119 -1.56 13.08 54.00
CA PHE A 119 -1.34 14.21 54.91
C PHE A 119 -2.55 14.40 55.86
N ASP A 120 -3.77 14.25 55.33
CA ASP A 120 -4.99 14.38 56.13
C ASP A 120 -5.16 13.23 57.16
N PHE A 121 -4.74 12.01 56.81
CA PHE A 121 -4.77 10.87 57.73
C PHE A 121 -3.74 10.97 58.87
N GLN A 122 -2.56 11.54 58.62
CA GLN A 122 -1.53 11.68 59.64
C GLN A 122 -1.85 12.80 60.63
N ARG A 123 -2.52 13.87 60.17
CA ARG A 123 -2.98 14.97 61.02
C ARG A 123 -4.09 14.51 61.98
N SER A 124 -5.07 13.75 61.50
CA SER A 124 -6.16 13.23 62.36
C SER A 124 -5.64 12.30 63.47
N GLN A 125 -4.65 11.45 63.17
CA GLN A 125 -4.01 10.57 64.16
C GLN A 125 -3.20 11.35 65.21
N GLN A 126 -2.53 12.45 64.81
CA GLN A 126 -1.81 13.30 65.75
C GLN A 126 -2.76 14.09 66.67
N GLU A 127 -3.89 14.56 66.15
CA GLU A 127 -4.92 15.22 66.96
C GLU A 127 -5.56 14.24 67.96
N ALA A 128 -5.87 13.00 67.53
CA ALA A 128 -6.42 11.96 68.41
C ALA A 128 -5.42 11.52 69.50
N THR A 129 -4.15 11.34 69.17
CA THR A 129 -3.13 10.94 70.15
C THR A 129 -2.75 12.07 71.10
N LYS A 130 -2.79 13.34 70.65
CA LYS A 130 -2.67 14.51 71.55
C LYS A 130 -3.84 14.61 72.51
N ALA A 131 -5.08 14.41 72.03
CA ALA A 131 -6.27 14.39 72.87
C ALA A 131 -6.21 13.27 73.93
N ALA A 132 -5.81 12.05 73.54
CA ALA A 132 -5.67 10.93 74.47
C ALA A 132 -4.59 11.15 75.54
N ARG A 133 -3.45 11.75 75.16
CA ARG A 133 -2.40 12.12 76.13
C ARG A 133 -2.85 13.21 77.10
N PHE A 134 -3.67 14.16 76.65
CA PHE A 134 -4.23 15.20 77.52
C PHE A 134 -5.15 14.58 78.58
N ILE A 135 -6.01 13.63 78.19
CA ILE A 135 -6.93 12.94 79.10
C ILE A 135 -6.18 12.08 80.13
N PHE A 136 -5.17 11.33 79.69
CA PHE A 136 -4.40 10.43 80.58
C PHE A 136 -3.59 11.20 81.63
N ASN A 137 -2.96 12.31 81.24
CA ASN A 137 -2.20 13.14 82.18
C ASN A 137 -3.11 13.87 83.19
N SER A 138 -4.30 14.29 82.78
CA SER A 138 -5.29 14.87 83.69
C SER A 138 -5.81 13.85 84.72
N PHE A 139 -5.96 12.58 84.34
CA PHE A 139 -6.43 11.53 85.25
C PHE A 139 -5.35 11.07 86.24
N SER A 140 -4.07 11.03 85.81
CA SER A 140 -2.95 10.66 86.69
C SER A 140 -2.66 11.70 87.78
N ILE A 141 -2.88 12.99 87.51
CA ILE A 141 -2.75 14.06 88.51
C ILE A 141 -3.87 13.97 89.56
N PHE A 142 -5.03 13.43 89.21
CA PHE A 142 -6.19 13.33 90.10
C PHE A 142 -6.12 12.12 91.06
N ILE A 143 -5.31 11.09 90.76
CA ILE A 143 -5.18 9.86 91.57
C ILE A 143 -4.05 9.97 92.62
N SER A 144 -3.21 11.01 92.56
CA SER A 144 -2.07 11.19 93.49
C SER A 144 -2.23 12.34 94.51
N GLN A 145 -3.48 12.70 94.87
CA GLN A 145 -3.80 13.51 96.04
C GLN A 145 -4.65 12.72 97.03
#